data_AF-A0A930FLP3-F1
#
_entry.id   AF-A0A930FLP3-F1
#
_cell.length_a   1.000
_cell.length_b   1.000
_cell.length_c   1.000
_cell.angle_alpha   90.00
_cell.angle_beta   90.00
_cell.angle_gamma   90.00
#
_symmetry.space_group_name_H-M   'P 1'
#
loop_
_entity.id
_entity.type
_entity.pdbx_description
1 polymer ?
#
loop_
_entity_poly.entity_id
_entity_poly.type
_entity_poly.pdbx_seq_one_letter_code
_entity_poly.pdbx_strand_id
1 'polypeptide(L)' 'MIILQDFSFGNFRSFKEIQTLSLSKAPLTSAKDIALEPTHTFNYKGSAFLKTKAIYGANASG' A
#
# COMPACT_ATOMS: atom_id res chain seq x y z
N MET A 1 4.64 5.38 -15.52
CA MET A 1 4.33 4.44 -14.41
C MET A 1 3.81 5.27 -13.24
N ILE A 2 2.60 4.99 -12.77
CA ILE A 2 2.00 5.66 -11.60
C ILE A 2 2.37 4.82 -10.37
N ILE A 3 2.92 5.46 -9.35
CA ILE A 3 3.25 4.82 -8.07
C ILE A 3 2.26 5.33 -7.03
N LEU A 4 1.53 4.42 -6.39
CA LEU A 4 0.71 4.75 -5.25
C LEU A 4 1.58 4.65 -4.00
N GLN A 5 2.00 5.80 -3.47
CA GLN A 5 2.83 5.85 -2.27
C GLN A 5 1.96 5.91 -1.02
N ASP A 6 1.01 6.83 -0.98
CA ASP A 6 0.13 7.04 0.15
C ASP A 6 -1.32 7.13 -0.33
N PHE A 7 -2.23 6.54 0.46
CA PHE A 7 -3.66 6.57 0.21
C PHE A 7 -4.39 7.00 1.48
N SER A 8 -4.96 8.21 1.45
CA SER A 8 -5.70 8.77 2.58
C SER A 8 -7.20 8.57 2.40
N PHE A 9 -7.87 8.17 3.49
CA PHE A 9 -9.31 7.97 3.53
C PHE A 9 -9.85 8.42 4.89
N GLY A 10 -11.06 8.99 4.89
CA GLY A 10 -11.76 9.40 6.11
C GLY A 10 -13.26 9.17 5.92
N ASN A 11 -14.00 9.08 7.03
CA ASN A 11 -15.40 8.70 7.05
C ASN A 11 -15.67 7.41 6.21
N PHE A 12 -14.83 6.40 6.39
CA PHE A 12 -14.91 5.14 5.66
C PHE A 12 -14.97 3.95 6.63
N ARG A 13 -16.08 3.21 6.60
CA ARG A 13 -16.35 2.08 7.51
C ARG A 13 -16.14 2.51 8.98
N SER A 14 -15.21 1.86 9.68
CA SER A 14 -14.89 2.12 11.09
C SER A 14 -13.99 3.34 11.31
N PHE A 15 -13.51 4.00 10.26
CA PHE A 15 -12.60 5.14 10.36
C PHE A 15 -13.37 6.45 10.18
N LYS A 16 -13.66 7.12 11.30
CA LYS A 16 -14.27 8.45 11.30
C LYS A 16 -13.29 9.52 10.82
N GLU A 17 -12.11 9.57 11.45
CA GLU A 17 -11.05 10.52 11.11
C GLU A 17 -10.26 10.08 9.88
N ILE A 18 -9.55 11.03 9.25
CA ILE A 18 -8.68 10.73 8.11
C ILE A 18 -7.51 9.87 8.59
N GLN A 19 -7.35 8.72 7.95
CA GLN A 19 -6.19 7.85 8.08
C GLN A 19 -5.42 7.80 6.77
N THR A 20 -4.11 7.59 6.86
CA THR A 20 -3.25 7.41 5.68
C THR A 20 -2.61 6.03 5.71
N LEU A 21 -2.86 5.25 4.66
CA LEU A 21 -2.17 4.00 4.40
C LEU A 21 -0.94 4.29 3.53
N SER A 22 0.26 4.05 4.07
CA SER A 22 1.48 4.08 3.28
C SER A 22 1.76 2.72 2.65
N LEU A 23 2.12 2.72 1.37
CA LEU A 23 2.49 1.54 0.59
C LEU A 23 4.00 1.43 0.39
N SER A 24 4.76 2.30 1.05
CA SER A 24 6.21 2.16 1.20
C SER A 24 6.53 0.85 1.91
N LYS A 25 7.53 0.12 1.42
CA LYS A 25 8.01 -1.09 2.09
C LYS A 25 8.50 -0.72 3.49
N ALA A 26 7.97 -1.38 4.51
CA ALA A 26 8.47 -1.22 5.87
C ALA A 26 9.93 -1.72 5.98
N PRO A 27 10.76 -1.16 6.88
CA PRO A 27 12.13 -1.64 7.13
C PRO A 27 12.16 -2.98 7.90
N LEU A 28 11.10 -3.77 7.81
CA LEU A 28 10.94 -5.06 8.44
C LEU A 28 11.14 -6.13 7.36
N THR A 29 12.07 -7.05 7.61
CA THR A 29 12.34 -8.15 6.68
C THR A 29 12.24 -9.47 7.45
N SER A 30 11.46 -10.43 6.95
CA SER A 30 11.44 -11.77 7.55
C SER A 30 12.73 -12.50 7.17
N ALA A 31 13.52 -12.91 8.16
CA ALA A 31 14.72 -13.72 7.92
C ALA A 31 14.39 -15.10 7.32
N LYS A 32 13.19 -15.62 7.58
CA LYS A 32 12.73 -16.92 7.04
C LYS A 32 12.21 -16.81 5.62
N ASP A 33 11.63 -15.66 5.26
CA ASP A 33 10.88 -15.48 4.01
C ASP A 33 11.56 -14.51 3.03
N ILE A 34 12.87 -14.30 3.15
CA ILE A 34 13.64 -13.39 2.29
C ILE A 34 13.39 -13.66 0.79
N ALA A 35 13.23 -14.92 0.40
CA ALA A 35 12.96 -15.31 -0.98
C ALA A 35 11.61 -14.79 -1.52
N LEU A 36 10.64 -14.49 -0.63
CA LEU A 36 9.33 -13.97 -1.01
C LEU A 36 9.35 -12.47 -1.24
N GLU A 37 10.25 -11.72 -0.62
CA GLU A 37 10.35 -10.25 -0.72
C GLU A 37 10.20 -9.67 -2.15
N PRO A 38 10.92 -10.17 -3.18
CA PRO A 38 10.81 -9.63 -4.55
C PRO A 38 9.48 -9.98 -5.24
N THR A 39 8.71 -10.93 -4.70
CA THR A 39 7.41 -11.32 -5.26
C THR A 39 6.32 -10.29 -4.97
N HIS A 40 6.35 -9.63 -3.81
CA HIS A 40 5.33 -8.66 -3.36
C HIS A 40 5.84 -7.21 -3.29
N THR A 41 7.10 -6.94 -3.65
CA THR A 41 7.67 -5.57 -3.66
C THR A 41 8.28 -5.21 -5.01
N PHE A 42 8.45 -3.91 -5.25
CA PHE A 42 9.17 -3.39 -6.42
C PHE A 42 9.94 -2.12 -6.05
N ASN A 43 11.02 -1.82 -6.79
CA ASN A 43 11.85 -0.64 -6.56
C ASN A 43 11.48 0.49 -7.53
N TYR A 44 11.41 1.72 -7.02
CA TYR A 44 11.25 2.94 -7.81
C TYR A 44 12.03 4.09 -7.19
N LYS A 45 12.89 4.75 -7.98
CA LYS A 45 13.71 5.90 -7.57
C LYS A 45 14.47 5.71 -6.23
N GLY A 46 15.00 4.52 -5.98
CA GLY A 46 15.76 4.20 -4.77
C GLY A 46 14.92 3.83 -3.55
N SER A 47 13.59 3.79 -3.68
CA SER A 47 12.67 3.34 -2.64
C SER A 47 11.98 2.03 -3.04
N ALA A 48 11.65 1.21 -2.05
CA ALA A 48 10.90 -0.03 -2.26
C ALA A 48 9.44 0.17 -1.84
N PHE A 49 8.52 -0.39 -2.64
CA PHE A 49 7.08 -0.27 -2.45
C PHE A 49 6.41 -1.64 -2.53
N LEU A 50 5.24 -1.77 -1.89
CA LEU A 50 4.38 -2.94 -2.04
C LEU A 50 3.73 -2.95 -3.42
N LYS A 51 3.76 -4.09 -4.12
CA LYS A 51 2.96 -4.27 -5.34
C LYS A 51 1.49 -4.16 -4.96
N THR A 52 0.83 -3.12 -5.45
CA THR A 52 -0.56 -2.80 -5.08
C THR A 52 -1.43 -2.60 -6.32
N LYS A 53 -2.70 -2.97 -6.20
CA LYS A 53 -3.74 -2.62 -7.16
C LYS A 53 -4.89 -1.96 -6.40
N ALA A 54 -5.02 -0.65 -6.56
CA ALA A 54 -6.17 0.07 -6.03
C ALA A 54 -7.35 -0.08 -7.00
N ILE A 55 -8.51 -0.47 -6.47
CA ILE A 55 -9.78 -0.43 -7.19
C ILE A 55 -10.64 0.58 -6.45
N TYR A 56 -10.85 1.74 -7.06
CA TYR A 56 -11.75 2.76 -6.56
C TYR A 56 -13.01 2.76 -7.42
N GLY A 57 -14.16 2.43 -6.83
CA GLY A 57 -15.45 2.40 -7.52
C GLY A 57 -16.33 3.56 -7.08
N ALA A 58 -16.90 4.29 -8.04
CA ALA A 58 -17.82 5.40 -7.78
C ALA A 58 -19.20 4.98 -7.22
N ASN A 59 -19.49 3.67 -7.18
CA ASN A 59 -20.83 3.12 -6.91
C ASN A 59 -20.86 2.02 -5.83
N ALA A 60 -19.95 2.04 -4.84
CA ALA A 60 -20.17 1.26 -3.63
C ALA A 60 -21.01 2.09 -2.66
N SER A 61 -22.34 2.16 -2.90
CA SER A 61 -23.26 2.59 -1.85
C SER A 61 -23.07 1.61 -0.69
N GLY A 62 -22.61 2.12 0.45
CA GLY A 62 -22.59 1.36 1.70
C GLY A 62 -23.97 0.87 2.07
#